data_AF-A0A1J7H4Y8-F1
#
_entry.id   AF-A0A1J7H4Y8-F1
#
_cell.length_a   1.000
_cell.length_b   1.000
_cell.length_c   1.000
_cell.angle_alpha   90.00
_cell.angle_beta   90.00
_cell.angle_gamma   90.00
#
_symmetry.space_group_name_H-M   'P 1'
#
loop_
_entity.id
_entity.type
_entity.pdbx_description
1 polymer ?
#
loop_
_entity_poly.entity_id
_entity_poly.type
_entity_poly.pdbx_seq_one_letter_code
_entity_poly.pdbx_strand_id
1 'polypeptide(L)'
;MPIEENSENDAQNDESTDQVNATSKGDHINVLSHPSLMKIMNKQGDQLVLFADKVLKFTGSGKIKCRILLITDFAVYIVDPDTGSLKRRIALAALDKICVSELNDNFFAVVIPTEYDLLMASTRKNEILYAIKTASDYELEVVSSNRFEYNAASDLVKEIEFEEVEGGIKTRILRK
;
A
#
# COMPACT_ATOMS: atom_id res chain seq x y z
N MET A 1 10.01 -13.89 73.53
CA MET A 1 10.71 -13.54 72.27
C MET A 1 10.18 -14.49 71.20
N PRO A 2 9.16 -14.07 70.44
CA PRO A 2 8.61 -14.86 69.34
C PRO A 2 9.30 -14.49 68.01
N ILE A 3 9.55 -15.52 67.20
CA ILE A 3 9.94 -15.39 65.80
C ILE A 3 8.63 -15.44 65.02
N GLU A 4 8.21 -14.32 64.44
CA GLU A 4 7.15 -14.27 63.44
C GLU A 4 7.80 -14.27 62.06
N GLU A 5 7.72 -15.42 61.37
CA GLU A 5 7.91 -15.50 59.92
C GLU A 5 6.56 -15.19 59.26
N ASN A 6 6.40 -13.97 58.77
CA ASN A 6 5.46 -13.67 57.69
C ASN A 6 6.30 -13.23 56.49
N SER A 7 6.42 -14.11 55.50
CA SER A 7 6.94 -13.74 54.18
C SER A 7 5.76 -13.29 53.33
N GLU A 8 5.63 -11.97 53.19
CA GLU A 8 4.87 -11.31 52.15
C GLU A 8 5.56 -11.62 50.81
N ASN A 9 4.94 -12.47 49.98
CA ASN A 9 5.28 -12.55 48.56
C ASN A 9 4.35 -11.60 47.82
N ASP A 10 4.75 -10.33 47.78
CA ASP A 10 4.17 -9.35 46.89
C ASP A 10 4.55 -9.67 45.44
N ALA A 11 3.51 -9.89 44.65
CA ALA A 11 3.57 -9.96 43.21
C ALA A 11 4.14 -8.64 42.66
N GLN A 12 5.32 -8.68 42.06
CA GLN A 12 5.79 -7.63 41.17
C GLN A 12 5.63 -8.06 39.72
N ASN A 13 4.68 -7.35 39.10
CA ASN A 13 4.26 -7.36 37.72
C ASN A 13 5.45 -7.44 36.75
N ASP A 14 5.47 -8.51 35.97
CA ASP A 14 6.21 -8.60 34.72
C ASP A 14 5.49 -7.73 33.68
N GLU A 15 5.83 -6.45 33.63
CA GLU A 15 5.52 -5.58 32.49
C GLU A 15 6.39 -6.00 31.30
N SER A 16 6.03 -7.10 30.66
CA SER A 16 6.52 -7.39 29.32
C SER A 16 5.48 -8.16 28.52
N THR A 17 5.25 -7.68 27.29
CA THR A 17 4.46 -8.28 26.19
C THR A 17 2.94 -8.11 26.18
N ASP A 18 2.46 -6.87 26.13
CA ASP A 18 1.13 -6.56 25.56
C ASP A 18 1.20 -5.39 24.55
N GLN A 19 2.02 -5.53 23.52
CA GLN A 19 1.89 -4.72 22.29
C GLN A 19 2.29 -5.55 21.06
N VAL A 20 1.59 -6.63 20.78
CA VAL A 20 1.68 -7.30 19.47
C VAL A 20 0.30 -7.81 19.08
N ASN A 21 -0.09 -7.53 17.84
CA ASN A 21 -1.16 -8.20 17.08
C ASN A 21 -2.58 -7.63 17.14
N ALA A 22 -2.76 -6.33 16.91
CA ALA A 22 -3.90 -5.94 16.09
C ALA A 22 -3.54 -6.24 14.63
N THR A 23 -3.89 -7.43 14.13
CA THR A 23 -3.84 -7.70 12.68
C THR A 23 -4.65 -6.61 12.01
N SER A 24 -3.99 -5.70 11.30
CA SER A 24 -4.71 -4.60 10.65
C SER A 24 -5.71 -5.22 9.67
N LYS A 25 -6.93 -4.68 9.60
CA LYS A 25 -7.98 -5.17 8.69
C LYS A 25 -7.52 -5.20 7.22
N GLY A 26 -6.51 -4.40 6.86
CA GLY A 26 -5.94 -4.31 5.53
C GLY A 26 -4.71 -5.21 5.27
N ASP A 27 -4.22 -5.98 6.24
CA ASP A 27 -3.09 -6.90 6.04
C ASP A 27 -3.57 -8.26 5.51
N HIS A 28 -3.68 -8.37 4.19
CA HIS A 28 -4.19 -9.57 3.50
C HIS A 28 -3.12 -10.63 3.22
N ILE A 29 -1.86 -10.32 3.52
CA ILE A 29 -0.73 -11.23 3.30
C ILE A 29 -0.01 -11.60 4.59
N ASN A 30 -0.49 -11.14 5.74
CA ASN A 30 0.13 -11.35 7.05
C ASN A 30 1.62 -10.95 7.01
N VAL A 31 1.89 -9.65 6.94
CA VAL A 31 3.25 -9.07 6.81
C VAL A 31 4.20 -9.59 7.89
N LEU A 32 3.70 -9.81 9.12
CA LEU A 32 4.47 -10.37 10.23
C LEU A 32 5.03 -11.76 9.93
N SER A 33 4.37 -12.54 9.08
CA SER A 33 4.86 -13.86 8.65
C SER A 33 5.94 -13.81 7.56
N HIS A 34 6.28 -12.61 7.07
CA HIS A 34 7.25 -12.39 5.99
C HIS A 34 8.49 -11.62 6.48
N PRO A 35 9.59 -12.30 6.86
CA PRO A 35 10.79 -11.65 7.41
C PRO A 35 11.42 -10.58 6.49
N SER A 36 11.30 -10.74 5.17
CA SER A 36 11.78 -9.76 4.19
C SER A 36 11.00 -8.43 4.27
N LEU A 37 9.68 -8.49 4.46
CA LEU A 37 8.82 -7.30 4.61
C LEU A 37 9.07 -6.62 5.96
N MET A 38 9.16 -7.40 7.03
CA MET A 38 9.52 -6.89 8.36
C MET A 38 10.87 -6.16 8.35
N LYS A 39 11.86 -6.72 7.65
CA LYS A 39 13.16 -6.07 7.50
C LYS A 39 13.08 -4.73 6.75
N ILE A 40 12.19 -4.62 5.75
CA ILE A 40 11.97 -3.36 5.02
C ILE A 40 11.36 -2.31 5.96
N MET A 41 10.30 -2.68 6.69
CA MET A 41 9.61 -1.79 7.64
C MET A 41 10.54 -1.31 8.75
N ASN A 42 11.21 -2.24 9.44
CA ASN A 42 12.14 -1.94 10.54
C ASN A 42 13.27 -1.02 10.09
N LYS A 43 13.77 -1.17 8.84
CA LYS A 43 14.82 -0.29 8.31
C LYS A 43 14.35 1.15 8.12
N GLN A 44 13.06 1.37 7.87
CA GLN A 44 12.47 2.70 7.69
C GLN A 44 11.89 3.28 8.98
N GLY A 45 11.79 2.47 10.04
CA GLY A 45 11.14 2.86 11.30
C GLY A 45 9.62 2.75 11.26
N ASP A 46 9.05 2.17 10.21
CA ASP A 46 7.60 1.99 10.07
C ASP A 46 7.14 0.83 10.96
N GLN A 47 6.08 1.04 11.73
CA GLN A 47 5.53 0.02 12.64
C GLN A 47 4.08 -0.36 12.31
N LEU A 48 3.37 0.52 11.59
CA LEU A 48 1.96 0.33 11.27
C LEU A 48 1.79 -0.14 9.82
N VAL A 49 1.15 -1.30 9.64
CA VAL A 49 0.64 -1.74 8.34
C VAL A 49 -0.81 -1.29 8.23
N LEU A 50 -1.12 -0.46 7.23
CA LEU A 50 -2.48 -0.04 6.93
C LEU A 50 -3.12 -0.89 5.83
N PHE A 51 -2.31 -1.33 4.87
CA PHE A 51 -2.72 -2.25 3.81
C PHE A 51 -1.53 -3.06 3.32
N ALA A 52 -1.74 -4.34 3.05
CA ALA A 52 -0.77 -5.18 2.36
C ALA A 52 -1.47 -6.26 1.53
N ASP A 53 -1.29 -6.24 0.20
CA ASP A 53 -1.77 -7.30 -0.69
C ASP A 53 -0.95 -7.36 -2.00
N LYS A 54 -1.14 -8.44 -2.76
CA LYS A 54 -0.65 -8.55 -4.13
C LYS A 54 -1.54 -7.73 -5.06
N VAL A 55 -0.91 -6.93 -5.92
CA VAL A 55 -1.56 -6.09 -6.94
C VAL A 55 -0.92 -6.33 -8.30
N LEU A 56 -1.68 -6.03 -9.37
CA LEU A 56 -1.14 -6.00 -10.73
C LEU A 56 -0.59 -4.61 -11.01
N LYS A 57 0.71 -4.51 -11.30
CA LYS A 57 1.37 -3.27 -11.73
C LYS A 57 1.61 -3.29 -13.24
N PHE A 58 1.25 -2.20 -13.90
CA PHE A 58 1.50 -1.99 -15.33
C PHE A 58 2.79 -1.20 -15.52
N THR A 59 3.75 -1.75 -16.24
CA THR A 59 5.04 -1.07 -16.48
C THR A 59 4.99 -0.12 -17.67
N GLY A 60 5.95 0.81 -17.75
CA GLY A 60 6.15 1.65 -18.94
C GLY A 60 6.30 0.84 -20.24
N SER A 61 6.90 -0.35 -20.17
CA SER A 61 7.01 -1.26 -21.33
C SER A 61 5.72 -2.02 -21.68
N GLY A 62 4.61 -1.80 -20.96
CA GLY A 62 3.34 -2.51 -21.17
C GLY A 62 3.26 -3.91 -20.56
N LYS A 63 4.27 -4.34 -19.77
CA LYS A 63 4.22 -5.63 -19.07
C LYS A 63 3.38 -5.49 -17.81
N ILE A 64 2.64 -6.53 -17.49
CA ILE A 64 1.93 -6.66 -16.21
C ILE A 64 2.81 -7.45 -15.25
N LYS A 65 3.03 -6.93 -14.05
CA LYS A 65 3.81 -7.59 -13.00
C LYS A 65 3.00 -7.69 -11.72
N CYS A 66 2.97 -8.88 -11.11
CA CYS A 66 2.49 -9.03 -9.74
C CYS A 66 3.49 -8.40 -8.78
N ARG A 67 3.00 -7.56 -7.86
CA ARG A 67 3.79 -6.87 -6.83
C ARG A 67 3.05 -6.91 -5.51
N ILE A 68 3.79 -6.95 -4.40
CA ILE A 68 3.20 -6.63 -3.10
C ILE A 68 3.14 -5.12 -3.00
N LEU A 69 1.93 -4.59 -2.77
CA LEU A 69 1.69 -3.22 -2.37
C LEU A 69 1.54 -3.21 -0.85
N LEU A 70 2.48 -2.57 -0.16
CA LEU A 70 2.44 -2.36 1.28
C LEU A 70 2.30 -0.87 1.54
N ILE A 71 1.31 -0.48 2.35
CA ILE A 71 1.03 0.91 2.73
C ILE A 71 1.16 0.99 4.24
N THR A 72 2.00 1.90 4.70
CA THR A 72 2.19 2.25 6.11
C THR A 72 1.64 3.65 6.37
N ASP A 73 1.83 4.14 7.58
CA ASP A 73 1.57 5.52 7.99
C ASP A 73 2.53 6.56 7.36
N PHE A 74 3.65 6.14 6.77
CA PHE A 74 4.63 7.06 6.17
C PHE A 74 4.79 6.90 4.66
N ALA A 75 4.62 5.69 4.12
CA ALA A 75 5.01 5.41 2.74
C ALA A 75 4.22 4.26 2.08
N VAL A 76 4.24 4.31 0.75
CA VAL A 76 3.84 3.23 -0.15
C VAL A 76 5.09 2.46 -0.58
N TYR A 77 5.04 1.14 -0.46
CA TYR A 77 6.12 0.23 -0.82
C TYR A 77 5.66 -0.70 -1.94
N ILE A 78 6.52 -0.83 -2.95
CA ILE A 78 6.38 -1.81 -4.02
C ILE A 78 7.46 -2.86 -3.83
N VAL A 79 7.04 -4.08 -3.47
CA VAL A 79 7.95 -5.20 -3.20
C VAL A 79 7.74 -6.29 -4.26
N ASP A 80 8.85 -6.92 -4.65
CA ASP A 80 8.81 -8.08 -5.52
C ASP A 80 8.45 -9.33 -4.70
N PRO A 81 7.33 -10.01 -5.01
CA PRO A 81 6.84 -11.11 -4.20
C PRO A 81 7.76 -12.33 -4.24
N ASP A 82 8.53 -12.51 -5.31
CA ASP A 82 9.35 -13.70 -5.51
C ASP A 82 10.68 -13.59 -4.74
N THR A 83 11.26 -12.39 -4.74
CA THR A 83 12.57 -12.16 -4.10
C THR A 83 12.46 -11.46 -2.74
N GLY A 84 11.30 -10.94 -2.36
CA GLY A 84 11.12 -10.08 -1.20
C GLY A 84 11.88 -8.74 -1.30
N SER A 85 12.40 -8.40 -2.49
CA SER A 85 13.22 -7.18 -2.66
C SER A 85 12.34 -5.94 -2.82
N LEU A 86 12.69 -4.88 -2.09
CA LEU A 86 12.10 -3.56 -2.27
C LEU A 86 12.43 -3.03 -3.67
N LYS A 87 11.40 -2.72 -4.46
CA LYS A 87 11.56 -2.13 -5.80
C LYS A 87 11.38 -0.62 -5.81
N ARG A 88 10.51 -0.10 -4.95
CA ARG A 88 10.30 1.33 -4.79
C ARG A 88 9.66 1.63 -3.45
N ARG A 89 10.05 2.75 -2.85
CA ARG A 89 9.39 3.37 -1.69
C ARG A 89 9.01 4.78 -2.09
N ILE A 90 7.75 5.16 -1.85
CA ILE A 90 7.23 6.50 -2.13
C ILE A 90 6.67 7.04 -0.82
N ALA A 91 7.17 8.19 -0.36
CA ALA A 91 6.60 8.84 0.83
C ALA A 91 5.17 9.30 0.53
N LEU A 92 4.25 9.21 1.49
CA LEU A 92 2.86 9.65 1.30
C LEU A 92 2.77 11.16 1.00
N ALA A 93 3.68 11.95 1.58
CA ALA A 93 3.82 13.38 1.30
C ALA A 93 4.29 13.71 -0.13
N ALA A 94 4.73 12.72 -0.92
CA ALA A 94 5.14 12.90 -2.31
C ALA A 94 4.01 12.60 -3.31
N LEU A 95 2.86 12.11 -2.84
CA LEU A 95 1.70 11.87 -3.70
C LEU A 95 1.01 13.21 -4.01
N ASP A 96 0.42 13.33 -5.18
CA ASP A 96 -0.38 14.51 -5.57
C ASP A 96 -1.87 14.17 -5.58
N LYS A 97 -2.21 13.08 -6.26
CA LYS A 97 -3.58 12.59 -6.38
C LYS A 97 -3.63 11.11 -6.73
N ILE A 98 -4.81 10.53 -6.57
CA ILE A 98 -5.14 9.20 -7.07
C ILE A 98 -6.18 9.35 -8.18
N CYS A 99 -5.93 8.75 -9.34
CA CYS A 99 -6.90 8.70 -10.42
C CYS A 99 -7.59 7.34 -10.43
N VAL A 100 -8.92 7.33 -10.56
CA VAL A 100 -9.74 6.13 -10.73
C VAL A 100 -10.72 6.34 -11.88
N SER A 101 -11.23 5.26 -12.45
CA SER A 101 -12.36 5.34 -13.37
C SER A 101 -13.67 5.57 -12.61
N GLU A 102 -14.68 6.05 -13.33
CA GLU A 102 -16.06 6.15 -12.82
C GLU A 102 -16.79 4.80 -12.88
N LEU A 103 -16.15 3.78 -13.44
CA LEU A 103 -16.73 2.45 -13.65
C LEU A 103 -16.34 1.49 -12.53
N ASN A 104 -17.09 0.39 -12.42
CA ASN A 104 -16.80 -0.69 -11.47
C ASN A 104 -15.67 -1.60 -11.96
N ASP A 105 -14.48 -1.02 -12.17
CA ASP A 105 -13.25 -1.76 -12.42
C ASP A 105 -12.28 -1.66 -11.23
N ASN A 106 -11.14 -2.33 -11.38
CA ASN A 106 -10.14 -2.48 -10.35
C ASN A 106 -8.94 -1.54 -10.52
N PHE A 107 -8.95 -0.64 -11.51
CA PHE A 107 -7.81 0.19 -11.85
C PHE A 107 -7.73 1.46 -10.99
N PHE A 108 -6.50 1.86 -10.71
CA PHE A 108 -6.18 3.14 -10.11
C PHE A 108 -4.76 3.56 -10.51
N ALA A 109 -4.54 4.87 -10.59
CA ALA A 109 -3.20 5.43 -10.73
C ALA A 109 -2.85 6.31 -9.53
N VAL A 110 -1.59 6.26 -9.10
CA VAL A 110 -1.05 7.14 -8.06
C VAL A 110 -0.10 8.11 -8.75
N VAL A 111 -0.44 9.41 -8.71
CA VAL A 111 0.31 10.49 -9.34
C VAL A 111 1.37 11.02 -8.38
N ILE A 112 2.61 11.13 -8.87
CA ILE A 112 3.79 11.40 -8.05
C ILE A 112 4.66 12.43 -8.77
N PRO A 113 4.49 13.74 -8.53
CA PRO A 113 5.04 14.81 -9.38
C PRO A 113 6.57 14.78 -9.53
N THR A 114 7.28 14.25 -8.53
CA THR A 114 8.74 14.23 -8.48
C THR A 114 9.36 13.02 -9.18
N GLU A 115 8.55 12.05 -9.60
CA GLU A 115 9.02 10.84 -10.29
C GLU A 115 7.91 10.27 -11.21
N TYR A 116 8.02 9.01 -11.65
CA TYR A 116 7.01 8.40 -12.52
C TYR A 116 5.83 7.84 -11.71
N ASP A 117 4.64 7.86 -12.29
CA ASP A 117 3.40 7.43 -11.66
C ASP A 117 3.31 5.90 -11.54
N LEU A 118 2.35 5.44 -10.74
CA LEU A 118 2.02 4.02 -10.64
C LEU A 118 0.64 3.77 -11.23
N LEU A 119 0.55 2.93 -12.27
CA LEU A 119 -0.72 2.36 -12.72
C LEU A 119 -0.85 0.93 -12.20
N MET A 120 -1.94 0.66 -11.47
CA MET A 120 -2.18 -0.63 -10.83
C MET A 120 -3.64 -1.09 -10.95
N ALA A 121 -3.87 -2.38 -10.74
CA ALA A 121 -5.19 -2.95 -10.59
C ALA A 121 -5.26 -3.89 -9.37
N SER A 122 -6.34 -3.78 -8.60
CA SER A 122 -6.63 -4.61 -7.43
C SER A 122 -8.14 -4.70 -7.17
N THR A 123 -8.63 -5.90 -6.83
CA THR A 123 -10.02 -6.10 -6.36
C THR A 123 -10.29 -5.39 -5.02
N ARG A 124 -9.23 -4.97 -4.32
CA ARG A 124 -9.28 -4.19 -3.08
C ARG A 124 -9.01 -2.71 -3.30
N LYS A 125 -9.27 -2.19 -4.50
CA LYS A 125 -9.09 -0.76 -4.88
C LYS A 125 -9.58 0.18 -3.77
N ASN A 126 -10.78 -0.04 -3.25
CA ASN A 126 -11.37 0.83 -2.22
C ASN A 126 -10.62 0.80 -0.89
N GLU A 127 -10.12 -0.37 -0.47
CA GLU A 127 -9.29 -0.48 0.75
C GLU A 127 -7.96 0.26 0.56
N ILE A 128 -7.35 0.17 -0.62
CA ILE A 128 -6.13 0.88 -0.97
C ILE A 128 -6.34 2.40 -0.92
N LEU A 129 -7.40 2.89 -1.57
CA LEU A 129 -7.75 4.32 -1.55
C LEU A 129 -7.98 4.81 -0.12
N TYR A 130 -8.71 4.04 0.68
CA TYR A 130 -8.96 4.36 2.09
C TYR A 130 -7.66 4.39 2.90
N ALA A 131 -6.76 3.41 2.72
CA ALA A 131 -5.49 3.34 3.43
C ALA A 131 -4.61 4.55 3.09
N ILE A 132 -4.45 4.89 1.81
CA ILE A 132 -3.64 6.06 1.41
C ILE A 132 -4.27 7.36 1.94
N LYS A 133 -5.58 7.53 1.82
CA LYS A 133 -6.27 8.75 2.29
C LYS A 133 -6.19 8.92 3.81
N THR A 134 -6.30 7.82 4.56
CA THR A 134 -6.23 7.86 6.03
C THR A 134 -4.81 8.10 6.52
N ALA A 135 -3.81 7.63 5.78
CA ALA A 135 -2.40 7.80 6.13
C ALA A 135 -1.82 9.17 5.73
N SER A 136 -2.46 9.86 4.80
CA SER A 136 -1.98 11.16 4.31
C SER A 136 -2.39 12.26 5.29
N ASP A 137 -1.42 13.08 5.72
CA ASP A 137 -1.66 14.23 6.62
C ASP A 137 -2.37 15.41 5.95
N TYR A 138 -2.79 15.24 4.69
CA TYR A 138 -3.48 16.24 3.88
C TYR A 138 -4.63 15.58 3.12
N GLU A 139 -5.55 16.41 2.63
CA GLU A 139 -6.65 15.92 1.79
C GLU A 139 -6.13 15.55 0.40
N LEU A 140 -5.70 14.29 0.26
CA LEU A 140 -5.28 13.74 -1.02
C LEU A 140 -6.46 13.69 -2.00
N GLU A 141 -6.30 14.33 -3.15
CA GLU A 141 -7.33 14.39 -4.18
C GLU A 141 -7.54 13.00 -4.81
N VAL A 142 -8.82 12.61 -4.98
CA VAL A 142 -9.21 11.43 -5.77
C VAL A 142 -9.96 11.92 -7.00
N VAL A 143 -9.34 11.82 -8.17
CA VAL A 143 -9.92 12.22 -9.45
C VAL A 143 -10.61 11.01 -10.08
N SER A 144 -11.91 11.14 -10.33
CA SER A 144 -12.69 10.14 -11.05
C SER A 144 -12.84 10.55 -12.51
N SER A 145 -12.35 9.74 -13.44
CA SER A 145 -12.50 9.96 -14.88
C SER A 145 -12.30 8.66 -15.65
N ASN A 146 -13.12 8.41 -16.67
CA ASN A 146 -12.94 7.28 -17.58
C ASN A 146 -11.79 7.49 -18.59
N ARG A 147 -11.06 8.61 -18.47
CA ARG A 147 -9.85 8.88 -19.25
C ARG A 147 -8.90 9.76 -18.45
N PHE A 148 -7.65 9.34 -18.30
CA PHE A 148 -6.62 10.17 -17.68
C PHE A 148 -5.22 9.80 -18.16
N GLU A 149 -4.32 10.77 -18.06
CA GLU A 149 -2.90 10.59 -18.33
C GLU A 149 -2.13 10.19 -17.07
N TYR A 150 -1.03 9.48 -17.28
CA TYR A 150 -0.06 9.17 -16.24
C TYR A 150 1.35 9.05 -16.83
N ASN A 151 2.36 9.43 -16.05
CA ASN A 151 3.77 9.32 -16.37
C ASN A 151 4.24 7.89 -16.13
N ALA A 152 4.28 7.05 -17.16
CA ALA A 152 4.70 5.65 -17.04
C ALA A 152 6.22 5.48 -16.87
N ALA A 153 7.01 6.50 -17.23
CA ALA A 153 8.43 6.70 -16.95
C ALA A 153 8.74 8.22 -17.04
N SER A 154 9.99 8.63 -16.78
CA SER A 154 10.41 10.04 -16.80
C SER A 154 10.21 10.75 -18.15
N ASP A 155 10.21 10.00 -19.25
CA ASP A 155 10.10 10.47 -20.63
C ASP A 155 8.94 9.82 -21.38
N LEU A 156 8.01 9.18 -20.65
CA LEU A 156 6.94 8.39 -21.23
C LEU A 156 5.61 8.69 -20.56
N VAL A 157 4.80 9.53 -21.22
CA VAL A 157 3.41 9.76 -20.87
C VAL A 157 2.52 8.73 -21.58
N LYS A 158 1.56 8.20 -20.84
CA LYS A 158 0.52 7.32 -21.37
C LYS A 158 -0.84 7.82 -20.95
N GLU A 159 -1.84 7.40 -21.70
CA GLU A 159 -3.24 7.66 -21.40
C GLU A 159 -3.94 6.33 -21.21
N ILE A 160 -4.79 6.24 -20.19
CA ILE A 160 -5.68 5.11 -19.99
C ILE A 160 -7.11 5.53 -20.23
N GLU A 161 -7.85 4.71 -20.96
CA GLU A 161 -9.27 4.89 -21.27
C GLU A 161 -10.08 3.68 -20.80
N PHE A 162 -11.27 3.96 -20.27
CA PHE A 162 -12.24 2.99 -19.81
C PHE A 162 -13.55 3.17 -20.57
N GLU A 163 -14.12 2.09 -21.04
CA GLU A 163 -15.36 2.09 -21.84
C GLU A 163 -16.23 0.90 -21.41
N GLU A 164 -17.48 1.17 -21.06
CA GLU A 164 -18.45 0.11 -20.84
C GLU A 164 -18.83 -0.53 -22.19
N VAL A 165 -18.73 -1.85 -22.26
CA VAL A 165 -19.03 -2.65 -23.44
C VAL A 165 -19.93 -3.81 -23.06
N GLU A 166 -20.54 -4.48 -24.05
CA GLU A 166 -21.32 -5.68 -23.78
C GLU A 166 -20.47 -6.72 -23.04
N GLY A 167 -20.89 -7.08 -21.83
CA GLY A 167 -20.20 -8.07 -20.99
C GLY A 167 -19.07 -7.54 -20.10
N GLY A 168 -18.81 -6.23 -20.02
CA GLY A 168 -17.89 -5.68 -19.03
C GLY A 168 -17.29 -4.33 -19.37
N ILE A 169 -16.07 -4.09 -18.86
CA ILE A 169 -15.34 -2.84 -19.06
C ILE A 169 -14.13 -3.12 -19.94
N LYS A 170 -14.01 -2.38 -21.04
CA LYS A 170 -12.85 -2.39 -21.92
C LYS A 170 -11.86 -1.32 -21.48
N THR A 171 -10.63 -1.73 -21.20
CA THR A 171 -9.53 -0.82 -20.84
C THR A 171 -8.52 -0.71 -21.99
N ARG A 172 -8.15 0.51 -22.36
CA ARG A 172 -7.08 0.78 -23.34
C ARG A 172 -5.98 1.61 -22.71
N ILE A 173 -4.73 1.25 -22.97
CA ILE A 173 -3.56 2.04 -22.56
C ILE A 173 -2.84 2.49 -23.84
N LEU A 174 -2.82 3.79 -24.09
CA LEU A 174 -2.27 4.42 -25.27
C LEU A 174 -0.99 5.17 -24.90
N ARG A 175 -0.04 5.22 -25.85
CA ARG A 175 1.13 6.09 -25.74
C ARG A 175 0.76 7.45 -26.33
N LYS A 176 1.05 8.53 -25.61
CA LYS A 176 0.97 9.89 -26.15
C LYS A 176 2.29 10.30 -26.80
#